data_AF-A0A2Z5JYV5-F1
#
_entry.id   AF-A0A2Z5JYV5-F1
#
_cell.length_a   1.000
_cell.length_b   1.000
_cell.length_c   1.000
_cell.angle_alpha   90.00
_cell.angle_beta   90.00
_cell.angle_gamma   90.00
#
_symmetry.space_group_name_H-M   'P 1'
#
loop_
_entity.id
_entity.type
_entity.pdbx_description
1 polymer ?
#
loop_
_entity_poly.entity_id
_entity_poly.type
_entity_poly.pdbx_seq_one_letter_code
_entity_poly.pdbx_strand_id
1 'polypeptide(L)'
;MTSPYSLNCDDGSEERHHLNLRERKKRRTRDALLRAALELFATRGYEETTVDDIAAAVDVSQRTFFRYFAGKEEAAFFVPRLAEAIVVDAVRARPPHEAPLEALRRAVLESWDAINEAVEELVPIELHLRVYRVIESTPALLAAHLRRAAELEEQLAGIIAEREGLDVDADPRPRIVVALFGGVIRVTERLWSAGDDLTLDGMRELTAAYLDQVGPALAGNWRAGQSP
;
A
#
# COMPACT_ATOMS: atom_id res chain seq x y z
N MET A 1 -62.19 -22.65 -17.85
CA MET A 1 -61.16 -22.21 -18.81
C MET A 1 -60.08 -21.47 -18.03
N THR A 2 -58.85 -22.01 -18.06
CA THR A 2 -57.53 -21.35 -18.07
C THR A 2 -57.50 -19.83 -17.79
N SER A 3 -56.64 -19.25 -16.95
CA SER A 3 -55.17 -19.41 -16.85
C SER A 3 -54.62 -18.59 -15.64
N PRO A 4 -53.35 -18.79 -15.24
CA PRO A 4 -52.72 -18.35 -13.99
C PRO A 4 -51.80 -17.11 -14.15
N TYR A 5 -51.10 -16.76 -13.05
CA TYR A 5 -50.03 -15.76 -12.84
C TYR A 5 -50.42 -14.42 -12.19
N SER A 6 -49.94 -14.23 -10.96
CA SER A 6 -49.04 -13.13 -10.56
C SER A 6 -48.31 -13.59 -9.28
N LEU A 7 -47.09 -14.13 -9.37
CA LEU A 7 -45.78 -13.46 -9.41
C LEU A 7 -45.40 -12.77 -8.09
N ASN A 8 -44.53 -13.46 -7.37
CA ASN A 8 -43.51 -13.03 -6.41
C ASN A 8 -43.24 -11.51 -6.38
N CYS A 9 -43.45 -10.90 -5.22
CA CYS A 9 -42.88 -9.59 -4.89
C CYS A 9 -41.97 -9.57 -3.65
N ASP A 10 -41.67 -10.72 -3.02
CA ASP A 10 -40.92 -10.74 -1.74
C ASP A 10 -39.53 -11.42 -1.79
N ASP A 11 -39.16 -12.02 -2.93
CA ASP A 11 -37.93 -12.83 -3.07
C ASP A 11 -36.64 -11.98 -3.14
N GLY A 12 -36.74 -10.76 -3.71
CA GLY A 12 -35.58 -9.91 -3.95
C GLY A 12 -35.08 -9.09 -2.76
N SER A 13 -35.85 -8.94 -1.68
CA SER A 13 -35.43 -8.20 -0.47
C SER A 13 -34.67 -9.10 0.50
N GLU A 14 -35.13 -10.34 0.69
CA GLU A 14 -34.49 -11.35 1.53
C GLU A 14 -33.17 -11.85 0.93
N GLU A 15 -33.11 -12.10 -0.39
CA GLU A 15 -31.85 -12.47 -1.06
C GLU A 15 -30.79 -11.37 -0.97
N ARG A 16 -31.17 -10.10 -1.21
CA ARG A 16 -30.26 -8.95 -1.06
C ARG A 16 -29.78 -8.77 0.38
N HIS A 17 -30.65 -9.00 1.36
CA HIS A 17 -30.30 -8.94 2.78
C HIS A 17 -29.35 -10.10 3.19
N HIS A 18 -29.59 -11.32 2.71
CA HIS A 18 -28.72 -12.48 2.95
C HIS A 18 -27.35 -12.35 2.27
N LEU A 19 -27.29 -11.80 1.05
CA LEU A 19 -26.03 -11.50 0.35
C LEU A 19 -25.24 -10.44 1.11
N ASN A 20 -25.89 -9.37 1.57
CA ASN A 20 -25.25 -8.32 2.37
C ASN A 20 -24.70 -8.88 3.71
N LEU A 21 -25.44 -9.77 4.38
CA LEU A 21 -24.98 -10.41 5.62
C LEU A 21 -23.78 -11.35 5.39
N ARG A 22 -23.79 -12.10 4.28
CA ARG A 22 -22.67 -12.97 3.88
C ARG A 22 -21.42 -12.15 3.55
N GLU A 23 -21.56 -11.05 2.82
CA GLU A 23 -20.47 -10.13 2.50
C GLU A 23 -19.89 -9.47 3.75
N ARG A 24 -20.76 -8.98 4.66
CA ARG A 24 -20.33 -8.43 5.95
C ARG A 24 -19.59 -9.46 6.79
N LYS A 25 -20.09 -10.70 6.88
CA LYS A 25 -19.42 -11.78 7.61
C LYS A 25 -18.07 -12.13 6.96
N LYS A 26 -18.03 -12.17 5.62
CA LYS A 26 -16.81 -12.41 4.84
C LYS A 26 -15.74 -11.35 5.12
N ARG A 27 -16.11 -10.05 5.09
CA ARG A 27 -15.22 -8.92 5.40
C ARG A 27 -14.72 -8.99 6.84
N ARG A 28 -15.62 -9.19 7.82
CA ARG A 28 -15.24 -9.32 9.24
C ARG A 28 -14.23 -10.44 9.49
N THR A 29 -14.40 -11.61 8.89
CA THR A 29 -13.43 -12.71 9.05
C THR A 29 -12.08 -12.38 8.42
N ARG A 30 -12.06 -11.77 7.22
CA ARG A 30 -10.82 -11.34 6.58
C ARG A 30 -10.09 -10.32 7.45
N ASP A 31 -10.79 -9.31 7.93
CA ASP A 31 -10.21 -8.21 8.71
C ASP A 31 -9.69 -8.71 10.07
N ALA A 32 -10.39 -9.66 10.70
CA ALA A 32 -9.89 -10.34 11.90
C ALA A 32 -8.61 -11.15 11.65
N LEU A 33 -8.56 -11.92 10.55
CA LEU A 33 -7.36 -12.67 10.15
C LEU A 33 -6.19 -11.74 9.84
N LEU A 34 -6.45 -10.64 9.14
CA LEU A 34 -5.44 -9.63 8.85
C LEU A 34 -4.87 -9.06 10.14
N ARG A 35 -5.72 -8.57 11.05
CA ARG A 35 -5.28 -8.00 12.32
C ARG A 35 -4.45 -8.99 13.13
N ALA A 36 -4.91 -10.23 13.27
CA ALA A 36 -4.17 -11.27 13.98
C ALA A 36 -2.80 -11.57 13.33
N ALA A 37 -2.74 -11.62 12.00
CA ALA A 37 -1.48 -11.79 11.28
C ALA A 37 -0.50 -10.66 11.57
N LEU A 38 -0.95 -9.40 11.46
CA LEU A 38 -0.13 -8.22 11.69
C LEU A 38 0.36 -8.13 13.14
N GLU A 39 -0.50 -8.44 14.12
CA GLU A 39 -0.14 -8.50 15.54
C GLU A 39 0.93 -9.58 15.81
N LEU A 40 0.78 -10.76 15.24
CA LEU A 40 1.77 -11.84 15.38
C LEU A 40 3.10 -11.49 14.70
N PHE A 41 3.08 -10.92 13.50
CA PHE A 41 4.31 -10.46 12.82
C PHE A 41 5.04 -9.39 13.63
N ALA A 42 4.31 -8.42 14.20
CA ALA A 42 4.89 -7.35 14.99
C ALA A 42 5.45 -7.82 16.35
N THR A 43 4.94 -8.90 16.92
CA THR A 43 5.32 -9.38 18.27
C THR A 43 6.29 -10.55 18.27
N ARG A 44 6.11 -11.51 17.36
CA ARG A 44 6.93 -12.73 17.24
C ARG A 44 7.89 -12.70 16.05
N GLY A 45 7.69 -11.77 15.11
CA GLY A 45 8.40 -11.74 13.85
C GLY A 45 7.71 -12.55 12.76
N TYR A 46 8.02 -12.22 11.50
CA TYR A 46 7.38 -12.84 10.35
C TYR A 46 7.74 -14.32 10.19
N GLU A 47 9.01 -14.70 10.38
CA GLU A 47 9.46 -16.08 10.15
C GLU A 47 8.89 -17.07 11.17
N GLU A 48 8.81 -16.67 12.44
CA GLU A 48 8.28 -17.51 13.53
C GLU A 48 6.75 -17.63 13.51
N THR A 49 6.05 -16.79 12.76
CA THR A 49 4.60 -16.83 12.65
C THR A 49 4.15 -17.79 11.55
N THR A 50 3.31 -18.76 11.88
CA THR A 50 2.72 -19.69 10.90
C THR A 50 1.28 -19.33 10.55
N VAL A 51 0.77 -19.86 9.43
CA VAL A 51 -0.66 -19.74 9.07
C VAL A 51 -1.56 -20.40 10.13
N ASP A 52 -1.06 -21.45 10.81
CA ASP A 52 -1.79 -22.12 11.88
C ASP A 52 -1.96 -21.21 13.09
N ASP A 53 -0.89 -20.51 13.50
CA ASP A 53 -0.94 -19.54 14.61
C ASP A 53 -1.97 -18.43 14.34
N ILE A 54 -1.97 -17.90 13.12
CA ILE A 54 -2.89 -16.84 12.70
C ILE A 54 -4.34 -17.33 12.72
N ALA A 55 -4.58 -18.53 12.18
CA ALA A 55 -5.92 -19.10 12.10
C ALA A 55 -6.46 -19.45 13.51
N ALA A 56 -5.61 -20.01 14.37
CA ALA A 56 -5.92 -20.31 15.77
C ALA A 56 -6.25 -19.04 16.57
N ALA A 57 -5.53 -17.93 16.33
CA ALA A 57 -5.76 -16.66 17.04
C ALA A 57 -7.17 -16.08 16.86
N VAL A 58 -7.90 -16.46 15.80
CA VAL A 58 -9.26 -16.01 15.53
C VAL A 58 -10.29 -17.15 15.42
N ASP A 59 -9.94 -18.32 15.95
CA ASP A 59 -10.78 -19.53 16.01
C ASP A 59 -11.34 -19.96 14.64
N VAL A 60 -10.46 -20.04 13.64
CA VAL A 60 -10.79 -20.56 12.31
C VAL A 60 -9.76 -21.58 11.84
N SER A 61 -10.10 -22.34 10.79
CA SER A 61 -9.18 -23.29 10.16
C SER A 61 -8.19 -22.62 9.20
N GLN A 62 -7.05 -23.26 8.95
CA GLN A 62 -6.13 -22.85 7.87
C GLN A 62 -6.83 -22.77 6.51
N ARG A 63 -7.77 -23.69 6.23
CA ARG A 63 -8.61 -23.63 5.01
C ARG A 63 -9.40 -22.32 4.91
N THR A 64 -9.82 -21.76 6.05
CA THR A 64 -10.48 -20.46 6.08
C THR A 64 -9.49 -19.32 5.85
N PHE A 65 -8.29 -19.37 6.40
CA PHE A 65 -7.22 -18.43 6.05
C PHE A 65 -6.95 -18.43 4.54
N PHE A 66 -6.70 -19.60 3.94
CA PHE A 66 -6.39 -19.74 2.51
C PHE A 66 -7.53 -19.35 1.57
N ARG A 67 -8.75 -19.20 2.08
CA ARG A 67 -9.87 -18.63 1.32
C ARG A 67 -9.74 -17.11 1.12
N TYR A 68 -8.95 -16.44 1.95
CA TYR A 68 -8.78 -14.99 1.95
C TYR A 68 -7.39 -14.53 1.53
N PHE A 69 -6.36 -15.30 1.90
CA PHE A 69 -4.96 -14.99 1.61
C PHE A 69 -4.26 -16.24 1.07
N ALA A 70 -3.56 -16.10 -0.05
CA ALA A 70 -2.70 -17.12 -0.63
C ALA A 70 -1.56 -17.54 0.32
N GLY A 71 -1.16 -16.65 1.23
CA GLY A 71 -0.16 -16.93 2.25
C GLY A 71 0.03 -15.79 3.23
N LYS A 72 0.89 -16.00 4.23
CA LYS A 72 1.22 -14.98 5.23
C LYS A 72 1.91 -13.74 4.64
N GLU A 73 2.63 -13.90 3.52
CA GLU A 73 3.23 -12.78 2.77
C GLU A 73 2.13 -11.82 2.25
N GLU A 74 1.03 -12.35 1.71
CA GLU A 74 -0.07 -11.51 1.22
C GLU A 74 -0.74 -10.73 2.35
N ALA A 75 -0.89 -11.35 3.53
CA ALA A 75 -1.39 -10.66 4.71
C ALA A 75 -0.44 -9.53 5.17
N ALA A 76 0.88 -9.76 5.16
CA ALA A 76 1.88 -8.76 5.53
C ALA A 76 1.84 -7.53 4.59
N PHE A 77 1.61 -7.75 3.30
CA PHE A 77 1.55 -6.67 2.31
C PHE A 77 0.16 -6.11 2.03
N PHE A 78 -0.89 -6.61 2.68
CA PHE A 78 -2.25 -6.15 2.42
C PHE A 78 -2.41 -4.64 2.64
N VAL A 79 -1.92 -4.14 3.79
CA VAL A 79 -2.02 -2.72 4.15
C VAL A 79 -1.08 -1.84 3.32
N PRO A 80 0.22 -2.20 3.12
CA PRO A 80 1.07 -1.49 2.15
C PRO A 80 0.43 -1.34 0.76
N ARG A 81 -0.17 -2.42 0.22
CA ARG A 81 -0.83 -2.37 -1.10
C ARG A 81 -2.04 -1.45 -1.14
N LEU A 82 -2.77 -1.33 -0.03
CA LEU A 82 -3.86 -0.37 0.09
C LEU A 82 -3.33 1.07 0.01
N ALA A 83 -2.25 1.38 0.74
CA ALA A 83 -1.62 2.69 0.71
C ALA A 83 -1.05 3.02 -0.70
N GLU A 84 -0.37 2.07 -1.33
CA GLU A 84 0.14 2.18 -2.70
C GLU A 84 -0.98 2.49 -3.70
N ALA A 85 -2.12 1.81 -3.59
CA ALA A 85 -3.28 2.04 -4.46
C ALA A 85 -3.84 3.46 -4.31
N ILE A 86 -3.92 3.99 -3.08
CA ILE A 86 -4.36 5.37 -2.82
C ILE A 86 -3.43 6.37 -3.52
N VAL A 87 -2.11 6.18 -3.41
CA VAL A 87 -1.13 7.06 -4.07
C VAL A 87 -1.25 6.98 -5.59
N VAL A 88 -1.40 5.77 -6.15
CA VAL A 88 -1.61 5.59 -7.60
C VAL A 88 -2.83 6.36 -8.10
N ASP A 89 -3.96 6.24 -7.40
CA ASP A 89 -5.18 6.93 -7.80
C ASP A 89 -5.04 8.45 -7.63
N ALA A 90 -4.31 8.91 -6.60
CA ALA A 90 -3.96 10.32 -6.44
C ALA A 90 -3.09 10.84 -7.61
N VAL A 91 -2.11 10.06 -8.10
CA VAL A 91 -1.29 10.42 -9.27
C VAL A 91 -2.15 10.54 -10.52
N ARG A 92 -3.08 9.60 -10.75
CA ARG A 92 -4.02 9.66 -11.88
C ARG A 92 -4.91 10.91 -11.82
N ALA A 93 -5.36 11.28 -10.62
CA ALA A 93 -6.26 12.41 -10.41
C ALA A 93 -5.56 13.78 -10.46
N ARG A 94 -4.22 13.84 -10.50
CA ARG A 94 -3.50 15.13 -10.53
C ARG A 94 -3.86 15.96 -11.77
N PRO A 95 -3.94 17.30 -11.66
CA PRO A 95 -4.17 18.17 -12.82
C PRO A 95 -3.14 17.95 -13.94
N PRO A 96 -3.53 18.05 -15.22
CA PRO A 96 -2.65 17.75 -16.35
C PRO A 96 -1.55 18.80 -16.61
N HIS A 97 -1.65 19.97 -15.98
CA HIS A 97 -0.64 21.03 -16.10
C HIS A 97 0.51 20.90 -15.10
N GLU A 98 0.43 19.95 -14.17
CA GLU A 98 1.50 19.68 -13.22
C GLU A 98 2.59 18.83 -13.89
N ALA A 99 3.84 19.28 -13.78
CA ALA A 99 4.99 18.53 -14.27
C ALA A 99 5.06 17.14 -13.59
N PRO A 100 5.57 16.10 -14.26
CA PRO A 100 5.55 14.72 -13.77
C PRO A 100 6.04 14.52 -12.33
N LEU A 101 7.20 15.10 -11.99
CA LEU A 101 7.76 14.97 -10.63
C LEU A 101 6.91 15.69 -9.59
N GLU A 102 6.33 16.84 -9.93
CA GLU A 102 5.44 17.58 -9.03
C GLU A 102 4.11 16.82 -8.81
N ALA A 103 3.58 16.19 -9.86
CA ALA A 103 2.39 15.35 -9.75
C ALA A 103 2.63 14.16 -8.80
N LEU A 104 3.77 13.45 -8.93
CA LEU A 104 4.17 12.39 -8.01
C LEU A 104 4.36 12.90 -6.57
N ARG A 105 5.06 14.04 -6.43
CA ARG A 105 5.33 14.69 -5.14
C ARG A 105 4.03 15.01 -4.40
N ARG A 106 3.10 15.69 -5.07
CA ARG A 106 1.84 16.10 -4.46
C ARG A 106 0.94 14.91 -4.17
N ALA A 107 0.90 13.93 -5.08
CA ALA A 107 0.14 12.71 -4.85
C ALA A 107 0.55 12.01 -3.55
N VAL A 108 1.85 11.80 -3.32
CA VAL A 108 2.28 11.14 -2.08
C VAL A 108 2.05 12.01 -0.84
N LEU A 109 2.35 13.32 -0.90
CA LEU A 109 2.20 14.20 0.26
C LEU A 109 0.76 14.53 0.65
N GLU A 110 -0.16 14.50 -0.31
CA GLU A 110 -1.58 14.76 -0.06
C GLU A 110 -2.34 13.47 0.26
N SER A 111 -1.73 12.28 0.06
CA SER A 111 -2.38 10.99 0.36
C SER A 111 -2.30 10.57 1.82
N TRP A 112 -1.47 11.20 2.66
CA TRP A 112 -1.24 10.74 4.04
C TRP A 112 -2.52 10.63 4.88
N ASP A 113 -3.41 11.62 4.81
CA ASP A 113 -4.66 11.61 5.59
C ASP A 113 -5.60 10.50 5.11
N ALA A 114 -5.72 10.32 3.80
CA ALA A 114 -6.53 9.26 3.19
C ALA A 114 -5.97 7.86 3.49
N ILE A 115 -4.64 7.71 3.49
CA ILE A 115 -3.97 6.48 3.91
C ILE A 115 -4.27 6.21 5.38
N ASN A 116 -4.10 7.19 6.26
CA ASN A 116 -4.36 7.03 7.68
C ASN A 116 -5.80 6.57 7.94
N GLU A 117 -6.78 7.24 7.32
CA GLU A 117 -8.20 6.87 7.42
C GLU A 117 -8.46 5.43 6.95
N ALA A 118 -7.95 5.08 5.77
CA ALA A 118 -8.16 3.75 5.19
C ALA A 118 -7.47 2.63 5.98
N VAL A 119 -6.31 2.90 6.57
CA VAL A 119 -5.57 1.94 7.39
C VAL A 119 -6.27 1.73 8.74
N GLU A 120 -6.68 2.82 9.41
CA GLU A 120 -7.37 2.77 10.70
C GLU A 120 -8.71 2.00 10.65
N GLU A 121 -9.38 1.97 9.49
CA GLU A 121 -10.55 1.09 9.30
C GLU A 121 -10.24 -0.40 9.49
N LEU A 122 -8.99 -0.81 9.26
CA LEU A 122 -8.55 -2.20 9.28
C LEU A 122 -7.78 -2.52 10.57
N VAL A 123 -6.75 -1.73 10.86
CA VAL A 123 -5.81 -1.93 11.96
C VAL A 123 -5.30 -0.58 12.49
N PRO A 124 -4.93 -0.49 13.78
CA PRO A 124 -4.30 0.73 14.31
C PRO A 124 -3.07 1.11 13.47
N ILE A 125 -2.90 2.40 13.18
CA ILE A 125 -1.81 2.88 12.32
C ILE A 125 -0.45 2.47 12.88
N GLU A 126 -0.25 2.48 14.21
CA GLU A 126 1.00 2.10 14.83
C GLU A 126 1.33 0.61 14.63
N LEU A 127 0.31 -0.24 14.52
CA LEU A 127 0.53 -1.66 14.19
C LEU A 127 1.03 -1.79 12.75
N HIS A 128 0.45 -1.04 11.82
CA HIS A 128 0.92 -1.02 10.44
C HIS A 128 2.38 -0.55 10.35
N LEU A 129 2.72 0.55 11.03
CA LEU A 129 4.08 1.11 11.05
C LEU A 129 5.11 0.11 11.62
N ARG A 130 4.75 -0.63 12.69
CA ARG A 130 5.59 -1.70 13.24
C ARG A 130 5.77 -2.87 12.27
N VAL A 131 4.70 -3.32 11.60
CA VAL A 131 4.81 -4.37 10.58
C VAL A 131 5.65 -3.91 9.40
N TYR A 132 5.54 -2.65 9.00
CA TYR A 132 6.37 -2.08 7.94
C TYR A 132 7.87 -2.19 8.28
N ARG A 133 8.24 -1.92 9.54
CA ARG A 133 9.61 -2.19 10.04
C ARG A 133 9.99 -3.68 9.96
N VAL A 134 9.06 -4.60 10.26
CA VAL A 134 9.31 -6.05 10.09
C VAL A 134 9.58 -6.40 8.63
N ILE A 135 8.85 -5.80 7.68
CA ILE A 135 9.08 -5.96 6.25
C ILE A 135 10.51 -5.51 5.88
N GLU A 136 10.91 -4.31 6.31
CA GLU A 136 12.22 -3.72 5.98
C GLU A 136 13.40 -4.45 6.64
N SER A 137 13.17 -5.14 7.76
CA SER A 137 14.21 -5.86 8.52
C SER A 137 14.28 -7.36 8.23
N THR A 138 13.29 -7.93 7.53
CA THR A 138 13.24 -9.36 7.19
C THR A 138 13.70 -9.58 5.75
N PRO A 139 14.82 -10.29 5.47
CA PRO A 139 15.38 -10.40 4.12
C PRO A 139 14.41 -10.90 3.04
N ALA A 140 13.59 -11.91 3.37
CA ALA A 140 12.60 -12.45 2.43
C ALA A 140 11.50 -11.43 2.10
N LEU A 141 11.01 -10.69 3.10
CA LEU A 141 10.01 -9.65 2.90
C LEU A 141 10.59 -8.43 2.20
N LEU A 142 11.81 -8.00 2.53
CA LEU A 142 12.47 -6.90 1.83
C LEU A 142 12.66 -7.23 0.35
N ALA A 143 13.06 -8.46 0.00
CA ALA A 143 13.16 -8.89 -1.39
C ALA A 143 11.80 -8.84 -2.12
N ALA A 144 10.73 -9.28 -1.45
CA ALA A 144 9.37 -9.16 -1.97
C ALA A 144 8.92 -7.70 -2.11
N HIS A 145 9.28 -6.83 -1.15
CA HIS A 145 8.99 -5.41 -1.19
C HIS A 145 9.67 -4.73 -2.37
N LEU A 146 10.98 -4.94 -2.56
CA LEU A 146 11.72 -4.36 -3.69
C LEU A 146 11.17 -4.80 -5.05
N ARG A 147 10.74 -6.06 -5.17
CA ARG A 147 10.06 -6.57 -6.38
C ARG A 147 8.75 -5.82 -6.64
N ARG A 148 7.90 -5.68 -5.60
CA ARG A 148 6.63 -4.93 -5.71
C ARG A 148 6.84 -3.46 -6.01
N ALA A 149 7.86 -2.84 -5.41
CA ALA A 149 8.20 -1.44 -5.68
C ALA A 149 8.55 -1.23 -7.16
N ALA A 150 9.30 -2.16 -7.78
CA ALA A 150 9.59 -2.09 -9.22
C ALA A 150 8.33 -2.26 -10.10
N GLU A 151 7.39 -3.13 -9.70
CA GLU A 151 6.10 -3.28 -10.38
C GLU A 151 5.26 -2.00 -10.30
N LEU A 152 5.25 -1.36 -9.12
CA LEU A 152 4.57 -0.09 -8.89
C LEU A 152 5.20 1.06 -9.68
N GLU A 153 6.54 1.10 -9.77
CA GLU A 153 7.25 2.07 -10.61
C GLU A 153 6.86 1.94 -12.08
N GLU A 154 6.75 0.71 -12.61
CA GLU A 154 6.31 0.52 -14.01
C GLU A 154 4.86 0.99 -14.22
N GLN A 155 3.97 0.71 -13.26
CA GLN A 155 2.60 1.21 -13.30
C GLN A 155 2.53 2.74 -13.29
N LEU A 156 3.30 3.39 -12.41
CA LEU A 156 3.36 4.85 -12.33
C LEU A 156 3.99 5.45 -13.59
N ALA A 157 4.98 4.81 -14.19
CA ALA A 157 5.57 5.26 -15.44
C ALA A 157 4.55 5.27 -16.59
N GLY A 158 3.69 4.24 -16.67
CA GLY A 158 2.57 4.21 -17.60
C GLY A 158 1.59 5.38 -17.39
N ILE A 159 1.20 5.65 -16.14
CA ILE A 159 0.32 6.78 -15.81
C ILE A 159 0.94 8.12 -16.19
N ILE A 160 2.24 8.30 -15.94
CA ILE A 160 2.95 9.52 -16.32
C ILE A 160 3.06 9.65 -17.83
N ALA A 161 3.33 8.56 -18.56
CA ALA A 161 3.37 8.59 -20.01
C ALA A 161 2.01 8.99 -20.61
N GLU A 162 0.91 8.42 -20.10
CA GLU A 162 -0.45 8.79 -20.50
C GLU A 162 -0.76 10.28 -20.28
N ARG A 163 -0.37 10.82 -19.11
CA ARG A 163 -0.55 12.24 -18.77
C ARG A 163 0.19 13.18 -19.74
N GLU A 164 1.39 12.78 -20.16
CA GLU A 164 2.27 13.57 -21.02
C GLU A 164 2.04 13.30 -22.52
N GLY A 165 1.13 12.38 -22.87
CA GLY A 165 0.89 11.98 -24.26
C GLY A 165 2.08 11.28 -24.90
N LEU A 166 2.86 10.54 -24.10
CA LEU A 166 4.05 9.81 -24.53
C LEU A 166 3.77 8.31 -24.66
N ASP A 167 4.52 7.66 -25.54
CA ASP A 167 4.65 6.20 -25.55
C ASP A 167 5.72 5.80 -24.54
N VAL A 168 5.33 5.06 -23.50
CA VAL A 168 6.23 4.64 -22.42
C VAL A 168 7.37 3.76 -22.96
N ASP A 169 7.16 2.99 -24.03
CA ASP A 169 8.18 2.09 -24.57
C ASP A 169 9.16 2.78 -25.53
N ALA A 170 8.76 3.91 -26.10
CA ALA A 170 9.61 4.72 -26.98
C ALA A 170 10.34 5.85 -26.24
N ASP A 171 9.76 6.38 -25.16
CA ASP A 171 10.31 7.50 -24.40
C ASP A 171 10.75 7.08 -22.99
N PRO A 172 12.04 7.20 -22.63
CA PRO A 172 12.53 6.78 -21.33
C PRO A 172 12.18 7.74 -20.18
N ARG A 173 11.71 8.97 -20.47
CA ARG A 173 11.52 10.02 -19.46
C ARG A 173 10.52 9.62 -18.35
N PRO A 174 9.35 9.00 -18.62
CA PRO A 174 8.44 8.54 -17.58
C PRO A 174 9.08 7.54 -16.62
N ARG A 175 9.87 6.57 -17.13
CA ARG A 175 10.59 5.60 -16.29
C ARG A 175 11.69 6.26 -15.48
N ILE A 176 12.43 7.22 -16.05
CA ILE A 176 13.49 7.95 -15.34
C ILE A 176 12.92 8.76 -14.18
N VAL A 177 11.86 9.54 -14.39
CA VAL A 177 11.29 10.39 -13.33
C VAL A 177 10.69 9.54 -12.21
N VAL A 178 10.05 8.42 -12.54
CA VAL A 178 9.49 7.50 -11.55
C VAL A 178 10.58 6.75 -10.79
N ALA A 179 11.65 6.30 -11.45
CA ALA A 179 12.77 5.65 -10.77
C ALA A 179 13.51 6.59 -9.80
N LEU A 180 13.63 7.88 -10.16
CA LEU A 180 14.16 8.91 -9.26
C LEU A 180 13.26 9.09 -8.04
N PHE A 181 11.95 9.23 -8.26
CA PHE A 181 10.96 9.35 -7.20
C PHE A 181 10.95 8.11 -6.28
N GLY A 182 10.87 6.91 -6.84
CA GLY A 182 10.90 5.66 -6.08
C GLY A 182 12.22 5.44 -5.34
N GLY A 183 13.33 5.95 -5.87
CA GLY A 183 14.61 6.02 -5.15
C GLY A 183 14.51 6.84 -3.87
N VAL A 184 13.85 8.00 -3.91
CA VAL A 184 13.60 8.82 -2.72
C VAL A 184 12.72 8.08 -1.73
N ILE A 185 11.59 7.52 -2.19
CA ILE A 185 10.66 6.78 -1.33
C ILE A 185 11.37 5.62 -0.61
N ARG A 186 12.15 4.79 -1.33
CA ARG A 186 12.92 3.70 -0.72
C ARG A 186 13.94 4.19 0.32
N VAL A 187 14.60 5.32 0.06
CA VAL A 187 15.57 5.89 1.01
C VAL A 187 14.85 6.40 2.27
N THR A 188 13.70 7.06 2.09
CA THR A 188 12.84 7.49 3.20
C THR A 188 12.38 6.29 4.03
N GLU A 189 11.78 5.26 3.40
CA GLU A 189 11.28 4.05 4.07
C GLU A 189 12.37 3.34 4.86
N ARG A 190 13.56 3.20 4.28
CA ARG A 190 14.72 2.58 4.94
C ARG A 190 15.21 3.37 6.15
N LEU A 191 15.31 4.70 6.04
CA LEU A 191 15.82 5.53 7.13
C LEU A 191 14.79 5.74 8.23
N TRP A 192 13.52 5.88 7.87
CA TRP A 192 12.42 5.93 8.83
C TRP A 192 12.27 4.60 9.58
N SER A 193 12.32 3.46 8.89
CA SER A 193 12.22 2.15 9.54
C SER A 193 13.38 1.85 10.48
N ALA A 194 14.57 2.40 10.22
CA ALA A 194 15.75 2.30 11.09
C ALA A 194 15.81 3.35 12.21
N GLY A 195 15.00 4.41 12.14
CA GLY A 195 15.00 5.51 13.10
C GLY A 195 14.18 5.25 14.37
N ASP A 196 14.26 6.16 15.34
CA ASP A 196 13.52 6.04 16.61
C ASP A 196 12.08 6.58 16.53
N ASP A 197 11.80 7.50 15.60
CA ASP A 197 10.49 8.09 15.38
C ASP A 197 9.63 7.27 14.40
N LEU A 198 8.86 6.32 14.95
CA LEU A 198 7.90 5.49 14.21
C LEU A 198 6.51 6.11 14.12
N THR A 199 6.43 7.39 13.73
CA THR A 199 5.15 8.06 13.50
C THR A 199 4.90 8.27 12.02
N LEU A 200 3.61 8.38 11.66
CA LEU A 200 3.19 8.74 10.31
C LEU A 200 3.68 10.13 9.94
N ASP A 201 3.64 11.06 10.89
CA ASP A 201 4.14 12.44 10.73
C ASP A 201 5.65 12.45 10.46
N GLY A 202 6.44 11.68 11.22
CA GLY A 202 7.87 11.55 10.97
C GLY A 202 8.18 11.00 9.57
N MET A 203 7.41 10.01 9.10
CA MET A 203 7.54 9.48 7.73
C MET A 203 7.19 10.53 6.68
N ARG A 204 6.11 11.29 6.89
CA ARG A 204 5.65 12.38 6.02
C ARG A 204 6.69 13.50 5.92
N GLU A 205 7.21 13.95 7.05
CA GLU A 205 8.24 15.00 7.11
C GLU A 205 9.52 14.57 6.40
N LEU A 206 9.97 13.33 6.63
CA LEU A 206 11.15 12.77 5.98
C LEU A 206 10.96 12.66 4.46
N THR A 207 9.78 12.20 4.02
CA THR A 207 9.43 12.14 2.59
C THR A 207 9.46 13.52 1.96
N ALA A 208 8.86 14.52 2.61
CA ALA A 208 8.83 15.88 2.12
C ALA A 208 10.24 16.45 1.99
N ALA A 209 11.06 16.30 3.03
CA ALA A 209 12.43 16.79 3.07
C ALA A 209 13.31 16.16 1.99
N TYR A 210 13.18 14.85 1.72
CA TYR A 210 14.02 14.18 0.72
C TYR A 210 13.58 14.47 -0.72
N LEU A 211 12.28 14.66 -0.96
CA LEU A 211 11.80 15.12 -2.26
C LEU A 211 12.33 16.53 -2.57
N ASP A 212 12.44 17.42 -1.57
CA ASP A 212 13.05 18.74 -1.74
C ASP A 212 14.56 18.67 -2.08
N GLN A 213 15.23 17.57 -1.73
CA GLN A 213 16.65 17.36 -2.07
C GLN A 213 16.86 16.85 -3.50
N VAL A 214 15.83 16.41 -4.23
CA VAL A 214 16.02 15.84 -5.59
C VAL A 214 16.69 16.82 -6.54
N GLY A 215 16.18 18.06 -6.61
CA GLY A 215 16.77 19.10 -7.47
C GLY A 215 18.22 19.45 -7.08
N PRO A 216 18.48 19.82 -5.81
CA PRO A 216 19.84 20.08 -5.32
C PRO A 216 20.81 18.90 -5.49
N ALA A 217 20.36 17.65 -5.27
CA ALA A 217 21.20 16.46 -5.39
C ALA A 217 21.61 16.20 -6.85
N LEU A 218 20.74 16.47 -7.82
CA LEU A 218 21.03 16.23 -9.24
C LEU A 218 21.80 17.37 -9.91
N ALA A 219 21.57 18.62 -9.50
CA ALA A 219 22.13 19.81 -10.16
C ALA A 219 23.23 20.52 -9.36
N GLY A 220 23.39 20.23 -8.06
CA GLY A 220 24.34 20.87 -7.17
C GLY A 220 25.74 20.25 -7.18
N ASN A 221 26.74 21.03 -6.79
CA ASN A 221 28.11 20.54 -6.55
C ASN A 221 28.29 20.19 -5.06
N TRP A 222 28.48 18.90 -4.76
CA TRP A 222 28.45 18.39 -3.38
C TRP A 222 29.74 18.65 -2.59
N ARG A 223 30.75 19.25 -3.23
CA ARG A 223 32.09 19.53 -2.64
C ARG A 223 32.25 20.94 -2.07
N ALA A 224 31.22 21.79 -2.13
CA ALA A 224 31.31 23.18 -1.65
C ALA A 224 31.29 23.34 -0.11
N GLY A 225 31.45 22.26 0.67
CA GLY A 225 31.43 22.28 2.13
C GLY A 225 32.61 21.61 2.84
N GLN A 226 33.62 21.13 2.11
CA GLN A 226 34.88 20.66 2.72
C GLN A 226 35.99 21.65 2.35
N SER A 227 36.09 22.74 3.12
CA SER A 227 37.35 23.49 3.19
C SER A 227 38.38 22.66 3.98
N PRO A 228 39.65 22.59 3.51
CA PRO A 228 40.74 21.92 4.22
C PRO A 228 41.10 22.61 5.54
#